data_AF-A0A7C3CHC3-F1
#
_entry.id   AF-A0A7C3CHC3-F1
#
_cell.length_a   1.000
_cell.length_b   1.000
_cell.length_c   1.000
_cell.angle_alpha   90.00
_cell.angle_beta   90.00
_cell.angle_gamma   90.00
#
_symmetry.space_group_name_H-M   'P 1'
#
loop_
_entity.id
_entity.type
_entity.pdbx_description
1 polymer ?
#
loop_
_entity_poly.entity_id
_entity_poly.type
_entity_poly.pdbx_seq_one_letter_code
_entity_poly.pdbx_strand_id
1 'polypeptide(L)'
;GGLGANGQLIEWSNSVGTHLVGERAFHSGAKAIADIGLDELCGEAVVVDLSAELSDYSLYSPAMITAKVEVKKGDILIINTGYHKYQWDQPDIYNDDAQGGIENKEFGYWVRHPGPSADFFQWAVDMQLKLIGTDCGLAEHPMNTNIRYMHPREFAKAEAKLQADYGKSWDELFPPEDYYKMTHHTMPKAGLRLLESLGGQIDALSNQRVWLMVGPIPFMEVASAWARVMAVTAPAGVEQATFFKEMAAINMLDMTLPFSVQTPQWANYEPLTVTYTKRVGGQYFGMGRNNAHCKASFHLATHMDGEIHFHAAGRTIGQMPFDYWRGQGVIADISALVSDTSVYTPAMIESVVDVQKGDILIVKTGWYNYGWNSPDSDEFRYMIRHPGPSPDFADWCIGKEIKWLGIDCVAMEHPMNTIQRDWHPKTFEEANQKLIEQFGGDWDEIFPLDKYYQDMHLNLFPKGIVHVENIGGAIAEAESGRYFIAAFVQKGMELASCWLRMVAFK
;
A
#
# COMPACT_ATOMS: atom_id res chain seq x y z
N GLY A 1 -19.76 3.58 -26.67
CA GLY A 1 -19.43 4.39 -25.47
C GLY A 1 -18.01 4.88 -25.57
N GLY A 2 -17.71 6.09 -25.09
CA GLY A 2 -16.36 6.66 -25.10
C GLY A 2 -15.38 5.91 -24.20
N LEU A 3 -14.11 6.32 -24.25
CA LEU A 3 -13.02 5.95 -23.33
C LEU A 3 -13.34 6.41 -21.88
N GLY A 4 -14.42 5.90 -21.29
CA GLY A 4 -15.16 6.53 -20.19
C GLY A 4 -14.49 6.54 -18.81
N ALA A 5 -13.30 5.95 -18.69
CA ALA A 5 -12.55 5.90 -17.45
C ALA A 5 -11.41 6.94 -17.50
N ASN A 6 -11.23 7.74 -16.44
CA ASN A 6 -10.00 8.54 -16.28
C ASN A 6 -8.81 7.59 -16.07
N GLY A 7 -8.27 7.05 -17.17
CA GLY A 7 -7.17 6.10 -17.20
C GLY A 7 -5.83 6.78 -16.95
N GLN A 8 -5.63 7.26 -15.73
CA GLN A 8 -4.35 7.83 -15.31
C GLN A 8 -3.24 6.81 -15.51
N LEU A 9 -2.26 7.20 -16.33
CA LEU A 9 -1.03 6.46 -16.52
C LEU A 9 0.03 7.07 -15.63
N ILE A 10 0.62 6.27 -14.75
CA ILE A 10 1.69 6.74 -13.87
C ILE A 10 3.03 6.14 -14.27
N GLU A 11 4.07 6.96 -14.16
CA GLU A 11 5.46 6.60 -14.37
C GLU A 11 6.25 7.00 -13.11
N TRP A 12 6.94 6.06 -12.49
CA TRP A 12 7.56 6.28 -11.18
C TRP A 12 8.79 5.41 -10.92
N SER A 13 9.58 5.79 -9.92
CA SER A 13 10.60 4.94 -9.32
C SER A 13 10.08 4.36 -8.01
N ASN A 14 10.35 3.08 -7.73
CA ASN A 14 9.78 2.39 -6.58
C ASN A 14 10.32 2.81 -5.19
N SER A 15 11.22 3.78 -5.14
CA SER A 15 11.86 4.25 -3.90
C SER A 15 11.51 5.72 -3.62
N VAL A 16 10.25 6.10 -3.82
CA VAL A 16 9.74 7.46 -3.57
C VAL A 16 8.55 7.42 -2.62
N GLY A 17 8.34 8.49 -1.85
CA GLY A 17 7.30 8.54 -0.82
C GLY A 17 7.52 7.48 0.28
N THR A 18 6.51 7.25 1.12
CA THR A 18 6.57 6.16 2.10
C THR A 18 6.62 4.81 1.38
N HIS A 19 7.66 4.02 1.63
CA HIS A 19 7.86 2.76 0.93
C HIS A 19 8.58 1.72 1.78
N LEU A 20 8.24 0.45 1.54
CA LEU A 20 8.97 -0.69 2.07
C LEU A 20 10.15 -0.99 1.14
N VAL A 21 11.33 -1.18 1.72
CA VAL A 21 12.52 -1.69 1.05
C VAL A 21 12.66 -3.17 1.41
N GLY A 22 12.43 -4.04 0.43
CA GLY A 22 12.53 -5.48 0.59
C GLY A 22 13.96 -6.00 0.43
N GLU A 23 14.14 -7.28 0.73
CA GLU A 23 15.44 -7.96 0.70
C GLU A 23 16.09 -7.92 -0.70
N ARG A 24 15.27 -7.94 -1.77
CA ARG A 24 15.71 -7.83 -3.16
C ARG A 24 16.37 -6.51 -3.53
N ALA A 25 16.26 -5.48 -2.68
CA ALA A 25 17.03 -4.24 -2.84
C ALA A 25 18.54 -4.50 -2.84
N PHE A 26 18.96 -5.50 -2.08
CA PHE A 26 20.38 -5.83 -1.89
C PHE A 26 20.72 -7.24 -2.38
N HIS A 27 19.77 -8.19 -2.30
CA HIS A 27 19.99 -9.59 -2.65
C HIS A 27 18.92 -10.11 -3.63
N SER A 28 19.28 -10.24 -4.92
CA SER A 28 18.31 -10.63 -5.97
C SER A 28 17.68 -12.02 -5.84
N GLY A 29 18.26 -12.92 -5.04
CA GLY A 29 17.70 -14.26 -4.78
C GLY A 29 16.77 -14.33 -3.57
N ALA A 30 16.52 -13.20 -2.90
CA ALA A 30 15.68 -13.11 -1.72
C ALA A 30 14.18 -13.04 -2.08
N LYS A 31 13.31 -12.94 -1.06
CA LYS A 31 11.85 -12.86 -1.25
C LYS A 31 11.44 -11.61 -2.05
N ALA A 32 10.44 -11.73 -2.92
CA ALA A 32 9.78 -10.57 -3.53
C ALA A 32 8.97 -9.81 -2.47
N ILE A 33 8.57 -8.56 -2.75
CA ILE A 33 7.63 -7.85 -1.86
C ILE A 33 6.31 -8.62 -1.72
N ALA A 34 5.84 -9.22 -2.83
CA ALA A 34 4.65 -10.08 -2.86
C ALA A 34 4.74 -11.32 -1.94
N ASP A 35 5.95 -11.80 -1.66
CA ASP A 35 6.17 -13.02 -0.86
C ASP A 35 6.29 -12.72 0.65
N ILE A 36 6.20 -11.44 1.05
CA ILE A 36 6.29 -11.03 2.45
C ILE A 36 4.89 -11.10 3.07
N GLY A 37 4.73 -11.98 4.05
CA GLY A 37 3.47 -12.19 4.77
C GLY A 37 3.11 -11.03 5.70
N LEU A 38 1.82 -10.91 6.04
CA LEU A 38 1.33 -9.89 6.96
C LEU A 38 1.91 -10.06 8.38
N ASP A 39 2.25 -11.28 8.81
CA ASP A 39 2.90 -11.56 10.09
C ASP A 39 4.34 -11.01 10.18
N GLU A 40 4.97 -10.80 9.03
CA GLU A 40 6.28 -10.16 8.90
C GLU A 40 6.17 -8.62 8.79
N LEU A 41 5.01 -8.11 8.35
CA LEU A 41 4.74 -6.68 8.12
C LEU A 41 3.94 -6.00 9.24
N CYS A 42 3.33 -6.79 10.12
CA CYS A 42 2.47 -6.33 11.20
C CYS A 42 2.92 -6.93 12.54
N GLY A 43 2.70 -6.19 13.62
CA GLY A 43 2.97 -6.69 14.98
C GLY A 43 3.25 -5.61 15.99
N GLU A 44 3.68 -6.03 17.18
CA GLU A 44 4.20 -5.12 18.20
C GLU A 44 5.37 -4.31 17.63
N ALA A 45 5.28 -3.00 17.84
CA ALA A 45 6.28 -2.04 17.43
C ALA A 45 6.55 -1.04 18.54
N VAL A 46 7.74 -0.47 18.53
CA VAL A 46 8.10 0.63 19.41
C VAL A 46 8.54 1.83 18.59
N VAL A 47 7.93 2.99 18.87
CA VAL A 47 8.27 4.26 18.25
C VAL A 47 9.18 5.01 19.23
N VAL A 48 10.43 5.24 18.84
CA VAL A 48 11.37 6.04 19.62
C VAL A 48 11.46 7.43 19.01
N ASP A 49 11.33 8.46 19.86
CA ASP A 49 11.49 9.84 19.45
C ASP A 49 12.88 10.34 19.84
N LEU A 50 13.70 10.62 18.84
CA LEU A 50 15.06 11.18 18.97
C LEU A 50 15.15 12.60 18.40
N SER A 51 14.01 13.24 18.10
CA SER A 51 13.97 14.53 17.40
C SER A 51 14.65 15.67 18.14
N ALA A 52 14.71 15.60 19.47
CA ALA A 52 15.38 16.59 20.30
C ALA A 52 16.90 16.35 20.42
N GLU A 53 17.36 15.12 20.20
CA GLU A 53 18.76 14.71 20.32
C GLU A 53 19.52 14.79 18.99
N LEU A 54 18.80 14.83 17.87
CA LEU A 54 19.38 14.74 16.54
C LEU A 54 19.43 16.10 15.83
N SER A 55 20.50 16.26 15.06
CA SER A 55 20.77 17.42 14.20
C SER A 55 21.42 16.93 12.91
N ASP A 56 21.73 17.85 12.00
CA ASP A 56 22.31 17.50 10.70
C ASP A 56 23.53 16.57 10.88
N TYR A 57 23.54 15.46 10.14
CA TYR A 57 24.59 14.43 10.13
C TYR A 57 24.81 13.69 11.46
N SER A 58 23.88 13.80 12.41
CA SER A 58 24.02 13.11 13.70
C SER A 58 23.86 11.60 13.55
N LEU A 59 24.49 10.87 14.47
CA LEU A 59 24.32 9.42 14.59
C LEU A 59 23.37 9.08 15.74
N TYR A 60 22.39 8.22 15.52
CA TYR A 60 21.62 7.57 16.58
C TYR A 60 22.17 6.18 16.87
N SER A 61 22.21 5.79 18.14
CA SER A 61 22.78 4.51 18.57
C SER A 61 21.76 3.64 19.32
N PRO A 62 22.00 2.31 19.43
CA PRO A 62 21.21 1.43 20.28
C PRO A 62 21.07 1.94 21.72
N ALA A 63 22.11 2.57 22.27
CA ALA A 63 22.10 3.15 23.61
C ALA A 63 21.11 4.32 23.72
N MET A 64 21.07 5.21 22.72
CA MET A 64 20.10 6.31 22.70
C MET A 64 18.66 5.79 22.61
N ILE A 65 18.45 4.75 21.82
CA ILE A 65 17.12 4.13 21.63
C ILE A 65 16.64 3.47 22.93
N THR A 66 17.48 2.60 23.49
CA THR A 66 17.14 1.83 24.70
C THR A 66 17.08 2.68 25.97
N ALA A 67 17.64 3.89 25.95
CA ALA A 67 17.46 4.87 27.02
C ALA A 67 16.04 5.47 27.06
N LYS A 68 15.31 5.45 25.94
CA LYS A 68 13.96 6.03 25.83
C LYS A 68 12.85 5.00 25.82
N VAL A 69 13.10 3.84 25.25
CA VAL A 69 12.07 2.82 25.07
C VAL A 69 12.62 1.41 25.29
N GLU A 70 11.75 0.51 25.73
CA GLU A 70 12.07 -0.93 25.78
C GLU A 70 11.87 -1.55 24.39
N VAL A 71 12.97 -2.05 23.80
CA VAL A 71 12.96 -2.81 22.54
C VAL A 71 13.06 -4.29 22.87
N LYS A 72 12.09 -5.08 22.41
CA LYS A 72 12.07 -6.54 22.57
C LYS A 72 12.60 -7.21 21.31
N LYS A 73 13.06 -8.44 21.49
CA LYS A 73 13.47 -9.30 20.38
C LYS A 73 12.26 -9.57 19.46
N GLY A 74 12.42 -9.37 18.15
CA GLY A 74 11.32 -9.55 17.19
C GLY A 74 10.39 -8.34 17.01
N ASP A 75 10.64 -7.22 17.71
CA ASP A 75 9.86 -6.00 17.53
C ASP A 75 10.05 -5.40 16.12
N ILE A 76 9.09 -4.58 15.73
CA ILE A 76 9.28 -3.55 14.72
C ILE A 76 9.79 -2.28 15.43
N LEU A 77 10.82 -1.63 14.89
CA LEU A 77 11.37 -0.39 15.48
C LEU A 77 11.11 0.79 14.54
N ILE A 78 10.46 1.85 15.03
CA ILE A 78 10.25 3.09 14.29
C ILE A 78 11.07 4.20 14.96
N ILE A 79 11.92 4.86 14.18
CA ILE A 79 12.80 5.93 14.62
C ILE A 79 12.24 7.25 14.10
N ASN A 80 11.69 8.06 15.00
CA ASN A 80 11.33 9.44 14.72
C ASN A 80 12.55 10.33 14.97
N THR A 81 13.19 10.79 13.91
CA THR A 81 14.33 11.70 13.96
C THR A 81 13.92 13.17 13.95
N GLY A 82 12.63 13.46 13.71
CA GLY A 82 12.10 14.79 13.51
C GLY A 82 12.45 15.41 12.15
N TYR A 83 13.00 14.63 11.19
CA TYR A 83 13.34 15.12 9.86
C TYR A 83 12.18 15.06 8.87
N HIS A 84 11.08 14.38 9.21
CA HIS A 84 9.84 14.51 8.45
C HIS A 84 9.33 15.96 8.39
N LYS A 85 9.78 16.87 9.26
CA LYS A 85 9.56 18.33 9.14
C LYS A 85 9.98 18.92 7.78
N TYR A 86 10.87 18.25 7.06
CA TYR A 86 11.31 18.63 5.72
C TYR A 86 10.48 17.98 4.60
N GLN A 87 9.42 17.23 4.91
CA GLN A 87 8.51 16.70 3.91
C GLN A 87 7.71 17.84 3.25
N TRP A 88 7.27 17.58 2.02
CA TRP A 88 6.62 18.57 1.18
C TRP A 88 5.29 19.09 1.75
N ASP A 89 4.62 18.29 2.59
CA ASP A 89 3.33 18.61 3.22
C ASP A 89 3.47 19.28 4.60
N GLN A 90 4.70 19.61 5.02
CA GLN A 90 4.98 20.34 6.25
C GLN A 90 5.18 21.84 6.02
N PRO A 91 5.00 22.70 7.05
CA PRO A 91 5.33 24.12 6.97
C PRO A 91 6.79 24.38 6.57
N ASP A 92 7.08 25.58 6.09
CA ASP A 92 8.45 25.98 5.80
C ASP A 92 9.25 26.21 7.08
N ILE A 93 10.56 25.94 6.99
CA ILE A 93 11.51 26.13 8.09
C ILE A 93 12.35 27.36 7.77
N TYR A 94 12.19 28.41 8.58
CA TYR A 94 12.95 29.64 8.41
C TYR A 94 14.40 29.45 8.86
N ASN A 95 15.32 29.93 8.03
CA ASN A 95 16.75 29.90 8.30
C ASN A 95 17.41 31.14 7.70
N ASP A 96 17.91 32.03 8.55
CA ASP A 96 18.55 33.29 8.15
C ASP A 96 19.84 33.07 7.34
N ASP A 97 20.50 31.92 7.51
CA ASP A 97 21.70 31.53 6.76
C ASP A 97 21.37 30.88 5.41
N ALA A 98 20.09 30.54 5.17
CA ALA A 98 19.66 29.92 3.93
C ALA A 98 19.37 30.96 2.84
N GLN A 99 19.61 30.58 1.59
CA GLN A 99 19.26 31.42 0.46
C GLN A 99 17.73 31.63 0.41
N GLY A 100 17.30 32.88 0.56
CA GLY A 100 15.87 33.24 0.59
C GLY A 100 15.22 33.12 1.98
N GLY A 101 15.99 32.91 3.04
CA GLY A 101 15.49 32.86 4.42
C GLY A 101 14.72 31.59 4.77
N ILE A 102 14.73 30.58 3.89
CA ILE A 102 13.99 29.32 4.04
C ILE A 102 14.95 28.16 3.79
N GLU A 103 14.94 27.19 4.70
CA GLU A 103 15.74 25.98 4.60
C GLU A 103 15.31 25.15 3.39
N ASN A 104 16.29 24.65 2.64
CA ASN A 104 16.01 23.77 1.53
C ASN A 104 15.60 22.39 2.07
N LYS A 105 14.29 22.11 1.99
CA LYS A 105 13.68 20.86 2.44
C LYS A 105 14.33 19.62 1.83
N GLU A 106 14.63 19.62 0.53
CA GLU A 106 15.25 18.46 -0.11
C GLU A 106 16.67 18.18 0.40
N PHE A 107 17.47 19.22 0.63
CA PHE A 107 18.80 19.04 1.22
C PHE A 107 18.70 18.54 2.66
N GLY A 108 17.84 19.14 3.48
CA GLY A 108 17.61 18.68 4.85
C GLY A 108 17.17 17.21 4.88
N TYR A 109 16.21 16.86 4.03
CA TYR A 109 15.56 15.56 4.01
C TYR A 109 16.39 14.43 3.39
N TRP A 110 17.14 14.71 2.32
CA TRP A 110 17.90 13.68 1.58
C TRP A 110 19.40 13.67 1.88
N VAL A 111 19.99 14.81 2.23
CA VAL A 111 21.45 14.97 2.31
C VAL A 111 21.94 15.08 3.75
N ARG A 112 21.20 15.82 4.60
CA ARG A 112 21.68 16.17 5.94
C ARG A 112 21.04 15.37 7.06
N HIS A 113 20.06 14.54 6.76
CA HIS A 113 19.35 13.80 7.79
C HIS A 113 20.28 12.89 8.61
N PRO A 114 19.97 12.67 9.90
CA PRO A 114 20.74 11.79 10.77
C PRO A 114 20.58 10.34 10.34
N GLY A 115 21.46 9.48 10.85
CA GLY A 115 21.49 8.07 10.50
C GLY A 115 22.03 7.20 11.63
N PRO A 116 22.06 5.88 11.43
CA PRO A 116 22.49 4.93 12.45
C PRO A 116 24.00 4.97 12.70
N SER A 117 24.39 4.71 13.95
CA SER A 117 25.77 4.41 14.31
C SER A 117 26.24 3.08 13.71
N ALA A 118 27.56 2.88 13.64
CA ALA A 118 28.15 1.72 12.96
C ALA A 118 27.74 0.36 13.55
N ASP A 119 27.41 0.29 14.84
CA ASP A 119 26.98 -0.90 15.56
C ASP A 119 25.47 -1.18 15.46
N PHE A 120 24.68 -0.20 15.01
CA PHE A 120 23.21 -0.25 15.05
C PHE A 120 22.63 -1.43 14.28
N PHE A 121 23.04 -1.65 13.03
CA PHE A 121 22.49 -2.74 12.24
C PHE A 121 22.85 -4.11 12.82
N GLN A 122 24.01 -4.24 13.48
CA GLN A 122 24.40 -5.52 14.10
C GLN A 122 23.52 -5.78 15.31
N TRP A 123 23.33 -4.76 16.15
CA TRP A 123 22.38 -4.82 17.24
C TRP A 123 20.97 -5.17 16.76
N ALA A 124 20.48 -4.56 15.68
CA ALA A 124 19.16 -4.84 15.12
C ALA A 124 19.01 -6.31 14.65
N VAL A 125 20.05 -6.85 14.01
CA VAL A 125 20.10 -8.27 13.61
C VAL A 125 20.12 -9.18 14.84
N ASP A 126 20.92 -8.86 15.86
CA ASP A 126 21.00 -9.63 17.10
C ASP A 126 19.67 -9.64 17.87
N MET A 127 18.96 -8.49 17.85
CA MET A 127 17.60 -8.32 18.36
C MET A 127 16.54 -8.96 17.46
N GLN A 128 16.91 -9.51 16.31
CA GLN A 128 15.99 -10.09 15.33
C GLN A 128 14.81 -9.16 15.02
N LEU A 129 15.07 -7.86 14.91
CA LEU A 129 14.02 -6.91 14.56
C LEU A 129 13.42 -7.31 13.21
N LYS A 130 12.09 -7.22 13.08
CA LYS A 130 11.40 -7.57 11.83
C LYS A 130 11.61 -6.50 10.76
N LEU A 131 11.55 -5.24 11.18
CA LEU A 131 11.53 -4.07 10.32
C LEU A 131 12.05 -2.85 11.10
N ILE A 132 12.80 -2.00 10.41
CA ILE A 132 13.22 -0.68 10.90
C ILE A 132 12.56 0.40 10.05
N GLY A 133 11.75 1.25 10.68
CA GLY A 133 11.16 2.42 10.07
C GLY A 133 11.89 3.70 10.44
N THR A 134 11.97 4.64 9.52
CA THR A 134 12.51 5.99 9.75
C THR A 134 11.66 7.04 9.05
N ASP A 135 11.63 8.24 9.63
CA ASP A 135 10.98 9.42 9.08
C ASP A 135 11.87 10.20 8.09
N CYS A 136 13.05 9.66 7.77
CA CYS A 136 14.01 10.18 6.79
C CYS A 136 13.83 9.61 5.39
N GLY A 137 14.49 10.24 4.41
CA GLY A 137 14.53 9.78 3.02
C GLY A 137 15.11 8.37 2.83
N LEU A 138 16.07 7.97 3.66
CA LEU A 138 16.59 6.61 3.72
C LEU A 138 16.94 6.17 5.14
N ALA A 139 17.00 4.86 5.39
CA ALA A 139 17.31 4.32 6.72
C ALA A 139 18.80 4.36 7.07
N GLU A 140 19.68 4.30 6.06
CA GLU A 140 21.12 4.47 6.25
C GLU A 140 21.48 5.94 6.43
N HIS A 141 22.67 6.21 6.96
CA HIS A 141 23.18 7.58 6.99
C HIS A 141 23.52 8.03 5.56
N PRO A 142 23.13 9.23 5.09
CA PRO A 142 23.39 9.68 3.71
C PRO A 142 24.87 9.59 3.31
N MET A 143 25.76 9.90 4.26
CA MET A 143 27.21 9.85 4.05
C MET A 143 27.81 8.43 3.95
N ASN A 144 27.02 7.38 4.18
CA ASN A 144 27.39 6.00 3.86
C ASN A 144 26.92 5.55 2.47
N THR A 145 26.35 6.46 1.67
CA THR A 145 25.85 6.19 0.32
C THR A 145 26.62 7.01 -0.71
N ASN A 146 26.22 6.90 -1.99
CA ASN A 146 26.81 7.72 -3.05
C ASN A 146 26.59 9.24 -2.88
N ILE A 147 25.67 9.67 -2.00
CA ILE A 147 25.37 11.08 -1.72
C ILE A 147 26.63 11.84 -1.28
N ARG A 148 27.55 11.23 -0.51
CA ARG A 148 28.78 11.91 -0.08
C ARG A 148 29.67 12.39 -1.24
N TYR A 149 29.66 11.67 -2.35
CA TYR A 149 30.44 12.01 -3.54
C TYR A 149 29.72 13.01 -4.45
N MET A 150 28.39 12.98 -4.45
CA MET A 150 27.55 13.95 -5.17
C MET A 150 27.56 15.32 -4.47
N HIS A 151 27.70 15.34 -3.14
CA HIS A 151 27.69 16.54 -2.30
C HIS A 151 28.95 16.66 -1.43
N PRO A 152 30.15 16.82 -2.02
CA PRO A 152 31.42 16.79 -1.28
C PRO A 152 31.53 17.91 -0.22
N ARG A 153 30.85 19.04 -0.43
CA ARG A 153 30.78 20.12 0.56
C ARG A 153 29.99 19.73 1.81
N GLU A 154 28.89 18.99 1.64
CA GLU A 154 28.09 18.51 2.76
C GLU A 154 28.82 17.35 3.47
N PHE A 155 29.49 16.48 2.72
CA PHE A 155 30.35 15.45 3.31
C PHE A 155 31.48 16.06 4.16
N ALA A 156 32.14 17.12 3.71
CA ALA A 156 33.16 17.80 4.52
C ALA A 156 32.61 18.36 5.85
N LYS A 157 31.35 18.81 5.87
CA LYS A 157 30.67 19.24 7.11
C LYS A 157 30.37 18.05 8.02
N ALA A 158 29.85 16.96 7.46
CA ALA A 158 29.57 15.73 8.20
C ALA A 158 30.86 15.13 8.81
N GLU A 159 31.95 15.08 8.03
CA GLU A 159 33.28 14.65 8.45
C GLU A 159 33.80 15.50 9.62
N ALA A 160 33.74 16.83 9.50
CA ALA A 160 34.18 17.74 10.56
C ALA A 160 33.35 17.57 11.85
N LYS A 161 32.04 17.39 11.74
CA LYS A 161 31.15 17.10 12.87
C LYS A 161 31.50 15.75 13.50
N LEU A 162 31.69 14.70 12.70
CA LEU A 162 32.05 13.37 13.19
C LEU A 162 33.38 13.39 13.95
N GLN A 163 34.38 14.10 13.43
CA GLN A 163 35.67 14.27 14.09
C GLN A 163 35.53 15.02 15.42
N ALA A 164 34.69 16.04 15.49
CA ALA A 164 34.42 16.78 16.72
C ALA A 164 33.72 15.91 17.78
N ASP A 165 32.72 15.13 17.36
CA ASP A 165 31.88 14.35 18.26
C ASP A 165 32.56 13.03 18.71
N TYR A 166 33.35 12.40 17.84
CA TYR A 166 33.88 11.05 18.04
C TYR A 166 35.41 10.92 17.93
N GLY A 167 36.12 11.96 17.49
CA GLY A 167 37.58 11.94 17.32
C GLY A 167 38.07 11.00 16.23
N LYS A 168 37.20 10.61 15.29
CA LYS A 168 37.49 9.70 14.18
C LYS A 168 37.06 10.30 12.86
N SER A 169 37.75 9.91 11.79
CA SER A 169 37.27 10.15 10.43
C SER A 169 36.08 9.25 10.07
N TRP A 170 35.37 9.59 8.99
CA TRP A 170 34.19 8.85 8.56
C TRP A 170 34.51 7.39 8.24
N ASP A 171 35.56 7.13 7.46
CA ASP A 171 35.94 5.78 7.05
C ASP A 171 36.61 4.98 8.19
N GLU A 172 37.10 5.64 9.25
CA GLU A 172 37.55 4.95 10.47
C GLU A 172 36.38 4.47 11.33
N LEU A 173 35.26 5.19 11.34
CA LEU A 173 34.05 4.81 12.07
C LEU A 173 33.17 3.87 11.26
N PHE A 174 33.08 4.09 9.94
CA PHE A 174 32.34 3.28 8.98
C PHE A 174 33.31 2.71 7.92
N PRO A 175 34.11 1.67 8.26
CA PRO A 175 34.95 1.02 7.28
C PRO A 175 34.13 0.56 6.07
N PRO A 176 34.40 1.04 4.83
CA PRO A 176 33.48 0.86 3.71
C PRO A 176 33.13 -0.61 3.40
N GLU A 177 34.12 -1.50 3.43
CA GLU A 177 33.92 -2.94 3.17
C GLU A 177 33.07 -3.63 4.23
N ASP A 178 33.31 -3.31 5.52
CA ASP A 178 32.57 -3.91 6.63
C ASP A 178 31.13 -3.39 6.65
N TYR A 179 30.95 -2.08 6.44
CA TYR A 179 29.64 -1.46 6.39
C TYR A 179 28.84 -1.99 5.19
N TYR A 180 29.46 -2.09 4.00
CA TYR A 180 28.84 -2.70 2.82
C TYR A 180 28.41 -4.14 3.08
N LYS A 181 29.32 -4.98 3.62
CA LYS A 181 28.99 -6.36 3.97
C LYS A 181 27.81 -6.42 4.95
N MET A 182 27.76 -5.50 5.90
CA MET A 182 26.70 -5.47 6.88
C MET A 182 25.34 -5.13 6.26
N THR A 183 25.24 -4.03 5.52
CA THR A 183 23.97 -3.52 4.99
C THR A 183 23.52 -4.24 3.73
N HIS A 184 24.44 -4.79 2.92
CA HIS A 184 24.10 -5.45 1.65
C HIS A 184 24.07 -6.97 1.73
N HIS A 185 24.77 -7.59 2.70
CA HIS A 185 24.77 -9.06 2.85
C HIS A 185 24.17 -9.54 4.16
N THR A 186 24.65 -9.08 5.31
CA THR A 186 24.23 -9.62 6.62
C THR A 186 22.78 -9.26 6.94
N MET A 187 22.43 -7.96 6.90
CA MET A 187 21.09 -7.48 7.22
C MET A 187 20.00 -8.07 6.30
N PRO A 188 20.14 -8.06 4.95
CA PRO A 188 19.13 -8.62 4.07
C PRO A 188 18.97 -10.14 4.23
N LYS A 189 20.06 -10.88 4.47
CA LYS A 189 20.01 -12.34 4.74
C LYS A 189 19.38 -12.69 6.08
N ALA A 190 19.41 -11.76 7.03
CA ALA A 190 18.70 -11.89 8.29
C ALA A 190 17.18 -11.61 8.15
N GLY A 191 16.71 -11.20 6.97
CA GLY A 191 15.31 -10.86 6.74
C GLY A 191 14.90 -9.49 7.30
N LEU A 192 15.86 -8.65 7.69
CA LEU A 192 15.60 -7.31 8.23
C LEU A 192 15.28 -6.35 7.07
N ARG A 193 14.05 -5.80 7.07
CA ARG A 193 13.57 -4.83 6.07
C ARG A 193 13.60 -3.40 6.59
N LEU A 194 13.53 -2.46 5.65
CA LEU A 194 13.51 -1.02 5.95
C LEU A 194 12.19 -0.42 5.49
N LEU A 195 11.69 0.56 6.24
CA LEU A 195 10.51 1.36 5.91
C LEU A 195 10.93 2.82 5.95
N GLU A 196 10.98 3.44 4.78
CA GLU A 196 11.58 4.76 4.62
C GLU A 196 10.49 5.81 4.38
N SER A 197 10.82 7.07 4.68
CA SER A 197 9.95 8.22 4.48
C SER A 197 8.62 8.13 5.22
N LEU A 198 8.66 7.73 6.49
CA LEU A 198 7.53 7.86 7.39
C LEU A 198 7.24 9.33 7.71
N GLY A 199 6.00 9.63 8.05
CA GLY A 199 5.55 10.98 8.39
C GLY A 199 4.14 10.92 8.96
N GLY A 200 3.30 11.90 8.62
CA GLY A 200 1.91 11.93 9.06
C GLY A 200 1.79 12.21 10.56
N GLN A 201 1.32 11.23 11.33
CA GLN A 201 1.02 11.39 12.77
C GLN A 201 2.09 10.77 13.68
N ILE A 202 3.32 10.60 13.19
CA ILE A 202 4.39 9.91 13.92
C ILE A 202 4.68 10.53 15.30
N ASP A 203 4.61 11.86 15.42
CA ASP A 203 4.81 12.59 16.68
C ASP A 203 3.77 12.27 17.75
N ALA A 204 2.57 11.82 17.36
CA ALA A 204 1.53 11.41 18.31
C ALA A 204 1.90 10.11 19.06
N LEU A 205 2.95 9.42 18.61
CA LEU A 205 3.38 8.11 19.09
C LEU A 205 4.75 8.15 19.78
N SER A 206 5.29 9.33 20.08
CA SER A 206 6.62 9.49 20.68
C SER A 206 6.83 8.61 21.92
N ASN A 207 7.84 7.74 21.85
CA ASN A 207 8.26 6.81 22.90
C ASN A 207 7.17 5.80 23.33
N GLN A 208 6.25 5.46 22.44
CA GLN A 208 5.16 4.53 22.72
C GLN A 208 5.35 3.17 22.05
N ARG A 209 4.84 2.13 22.71
CA ARG A 209 4.60 0.83 22.10
C ARG A 209 3.23 0.83 21.43
N VAL A 210 3.18 0.34 20.20
CA VAL A 210 2.00 0.33 19.33
C VAL A 210 1.89 -1.01 18.62
N TRP A 211 0.73 -1.29 18.02
CA TRP A 211 0.63 -2.35 17.02
C TRP A 211 0.71 -1.69 15.65
N LEU A 212 1.75 -2.02 14.89
CA LEU A 212 2.00 -1.46 13.56
C LEU A 212 1.47 -2.41 12.48
N MET A 213 0.94 -1.84 11.41
CA MET A 213 0.55 -2.54 10.20
C MET A 213 1.10 -1.78 8.99
N VAL A 214 1.87 -2.49 8.16
CA VAL A 214 2.47 -1.94 6.93
C VAL A 214 1.80 -2.62 5.73
N GLY A 215 1.11 -1.85 4.90
CA GLY A 215 0.47 -2.33 3.68
C GLY A 215 1.22 -1.88 2.43
N PRO A 216 2.33 -2.57 2.04
CA PRO A 216 2.98 -2.32 0.77
C PRO A 216 2.16 -2.94 -0.38
N ILE A 217 2.25 -2.35 -1.56
CA ILE A 217 1.76 -3.01 -2.79
C ILE A 217 2.57 -4.31 -2.98
N PRO A 218 1.93 -5.49 -3.08
CA PRO A 218 2.59 -6.80 -3.14
C PRO A 218 3.22 -7.06 -4.52
N PHE A 219 4.29 -6.32 -4.83
CA PHE A 219 4.97 -6.37 -6.11
C PHE A 219 5.86 -7.61 -6.27
N MET A 220 5.85 -8.23 -7.46
CA MET A 220 6.69 -9.41 -7.75
C MET A 220 8.08 -9.05 -8.28
N GLU A 221 8.19 -8.03 -9.13
CA GLU A 221 9.40 -7.78 -9.91
C GLU A 221 10.34 -6.77 -9.27
N VAL A 222 9.90 -6.00 -8.28
CA VAL A 222 10.64 -4.84 -7.79
C VAL A 222 11.14 -5.03 -6.36
N ALA A 223 12.18 -4.28 -6.01
CA ALA A 223 12.89 -4.40 -4.73
C ALA A 223 12.27 -3.59 -3.59
N SER A 224 11.42 -2.62 -3.92
CA SER A 224 10.72 -1.76 -2.97
C SER A 224 9.33 -1.46 -3.51
N ALA A 225 8.39 -1.07 -2.64
CA ALA A 225 7.04 -0.72 -3.05
C ALA A 225 6.47 0.35 -2.13
N TRP A 226 5.63 1.23 -2.68
CA TRP A 226 4.85 2.18 -1.88
C TRP A 226 4.07 1.44 -0.80
N ALA A 227 4.05 2.05 0.39
CA ALA A 227 3.42 1.47 1.56
C ALA A 227 2.59 2.51 2.29
N ARG A 228 1.40 2.08 2.73
CA ARG A 228 0.57 2.82 3.67
C ARG A 228 0.73 2.18 5.04
N VAL A 229 0.98 3.01 6.05
CA VAL A 229 1.34 2.56 7.40
C VAL A 229 0.29 3.03 8.38
N MET A 230 -0.17 2.13 9.25
CA MET A 230 -1.08 2.42 10.36
C MET A 230 -0.46 1.93 11.66
N ALA A 231 -0.57 2.72 12.72
CA ALA A 231 -0.32 2.29 14.07
C ALA A 231 -1.61 2.40 14.88
N VAL A 232 -1.87 1.43 15.75
CA VAL A 232 -2.99 1.46 16.70
C VAL A 232 -2.47 1.29 18.12
N THR A 233 -3.07 2.04 19.04
CA THR A 233 -2.79 1.99 20.47
C THR A 233 -3.95 1.33 21.22
N ALA A 234 -3.67 0.86 22.43
CA ALA A 234 -4.70 0.32 23.29
C ALA A 234 -5.79 1.37 23.56
N PRO A 235 -7.08 1.03 23.42
CA PRO A 235 -8.17 1.95 23.76
C PRO A 235 -8.11 2.38 25.22
N ALA A 236 -8.68 3.55 25.53
CA ALA A 236 -8.76 4.05 26.90
C ALA A 236 -9.43 3.02 27.84
N GLY A 237 -8.76 2.69 28.94
CA GLY A 237 -9.25 1.70 29.92
C GLY A 237 -8.91 0.24 29.60
N VAL A 238 -8.28 -0.05 28.46
CA VAL A 238 -7.77 -1.39 28.12
C VAL A 238 -6.29 -1.49 28.46
N GLU A 239 -5.90 -2.53 29.19
CA GLU A 239 -4.51 -2.80 29.54
C GLU A 239 -3.71 -3.17 28.30
N GLN A 240 -2.50 -2.61 28.16
CA GLN A 240 -1.74 -2.68 26.90
C GLN A 240 -1.31 -4.11 26.54
N ALA A 241 -0.89 -4.94 27.50
CA ALA A 241 -0.53 -6.33 27.24
C ALA A 241 -1.74 -7.16 26.81
N THR A 242 -2.90 -6.91 27.42
CA THR A 242 -4.18 -7.51 27.00
C THR A 242 -4.50 -7.10 25.56
N PHE A 243 -4.42 -5.81 25.23
CA PHE A 243 -4.63 -5.32 23.87
C PHE A 243 -3.72 -6.02 22.85
N PHE A 244 -2.41 -6.08 23.08
CA PHE A 244 -1.49 -6.72 22.12
C PHE A 244 -1.69 -8.23 22.02
N LYS A 245 -2.07 -8.89 23.11
CA LYS A 245 -2.43 -10.30 23.08
C LYS A 245 -3.64 -10.55 22.17
N GLU A 246 -4.68 -9.72 22.28
CA GLU A 246 -5.84 -9.81 21.39
C GLU A 246 -5.46 -9.49 19.94
N MET A 247 -4.71 -8.41 19.69
CA MET A 247 -4.24 -8.07 18.34
C MET A 247 -3.41 -9.19 17.69
N ALA A 248 -2.58 -9.90 18.46
CA ALA A 248 -1.81 -11.04 17.97
C ALA A 248 -2.64 -12.29 17.70
N ALA A 249 -3.84 -12.39 18.28
CA ALA A 249 -4.77 -13.49 18.06
C ALA A 249 -5.73 -13.26 16.87
N ILE A 250 -5.84 -12.01 16.39
CA ILE A 250 -6.69 -11.65 15.26
C ILE A 250 -6.20 -12.36 14.00
N ASN A 251 -7.12 -13.00 13.28
CA ASN A 251 -6.81 -13.56 11.98
C ASN A 251 -6.85 -12.46 10.91
N MET A 252 -5.73 -12.26 10.21
CA MET A 252 -5.61 -11.30 9.10
C MET A 252 -5.70 -12.03 7.77
N LEU A 253 -6.77 -11.77 7.03
CA LEU A 253 -6.97 -12.27 5.67
C LEU A 253 -6.40 -11.26 4.68
N ASP A 254 -5.29 -11.59 4.04
CA ASP A 254 -4.72 -10.80 2.94
C ASP A 254 -5.48 -11.07 1.65
N MET A 255 -6.32 -10.13 1.26
CA MET A 255 -7.20 -10.26 0.10
C MET A 255 -6.65 -9.58 -1.15
N THR A 256 -5.32 -9.40 -1.21
CA THR A 256 -4.65 -8.66 -2.28
C THR A 256 -4.00 -9.62 -3.27
N LEU A 257 -4.25 -9.42 -4.57
CA LEU A 257 -3.49 -10.10 -5.60
C LEU A 257 -2.07 -9.54 -5.68
N PRO A 258 -1.06 -10.36 -5.97
CA PRO A 258 0.27 -9.87 -6.29
C PRO A 258 0.19 -8.96 -7.53
N PHE A 259 1.01 -7.91 -7.54
CA PHE A 259 1.11 -7.01 -8.69
C PHE A 259 2.33 -7.40 -9.52
N SER A 260 2.10 -7.74 -10.79
CA SER A 260 3.10 -8.34 -11.68
C SER A 260 2.98 -7.85 -13.11
N VAL A 261 4.07 -7.94 -13.87
CA VAL A 261 4.03 -7.76 -15.34
C VAL A 261 3.16 -8.82 -16.03
N GLN A 262 2.78 -9.88 -15.30
CA GLN A 262 1.85 -10.92 -15.74
C GLN A 262 0.39 -10.59 -15.45
N THR A 263 0.10 -9.51 -14.70
CA THR A 263 -1.27 -9.09 -14.44
C THR A 263 -1.92 -8.63 -15.75
N PRO A 264 -3.01 -9.28 -16.22
CA PRO A 264 -3.67 -8.89 -17.46
C PRO A 264 -4.36 -7.54 -17.31
N GLN A 265 -4.35 -6.73 -18.36
CA GLN A 265 -5.09 -5.48 -18.39
C GLN A 265 -6.59 -5.67 -18.69
N TRP A 266 -7.42 -4.82 -18.10
CA TRP A 266 -8.78 -4.64 -18.60
C TRP A 266 -8.77 -3.90 -19.94
N ALA A 267 -9.41 -4.50 -20.95
CA ALA A 267 -9.60 -3.89 -22.27
C ALA A 267 -8.29 -3.40 -22.91
N ASN A 268 -8.14 -2.09 -23.09
CA ASN A 268 -7.03 -1.42 -23.76
C ASN A 268 -6.14 -0.63 -22.79
N TYR A 269 -6.19 -0.88 -21.48
CA TYR A 269 -5.30 -0.22 -20.53
C TYR A 269 -3.83 -0.63 -20.71
N GLU A 270 -2.93 0.27 -20.34
CA GLU A 270 -1.49 0.02 -20.39
C GLU A 270 -1.10 -0.96 -19.27
N PRO A 271 -0.48 -2.12 -19.58
CA PRO A 271 0.00 -3.06 -18.59
C PRO A 271 1.21 -2.52 -17.82
N LEU A 272 1.60 -3.23 -16.77
CA LEU A 272 2.81 -2.92 -16.01
C LEU A 272 4.07 -3.19 -16.85
N THR A 273 4.90 -2.16 -17.00
CA THR A 273 6.27 -2.27 -17.50
C THR A 273 7.25 -1.98 -16.36
N VAL A 274 8.31 -2.80 -16.24
CA VAL A 274 9.36 -2.66 -15.24
C VAL A 274 10.72 -2.60 -15.92
N THR A 275 11.44 -1.48 -15.74
CA THR A 275 12.81 -1.30 -16.23
C THR A 275 13.75 -1.08 -15.06
N TYR A 276 14.69 -2.01 -14.84
CA TYR A 276 15.75 -1.80 -13.85
C TYR A 276 16.73 -0.72 -14.30
N THR A 277 16.74 0.42 -13.60
CA THR A 277 17.63 1.56 -13.89
C THR A 277 18.89 1.55 -13.03
N LYS A 278 18.85 0.84 -11.89
CA LYS A 278 20.00 0.67 -10.98
C LYS A 278 20.10 -0.78 -10.53
N ARG A 279 21.33 -1.29 -10.49
CA ARG A 279 21.67 -2.62 -9.99
C ARG A 279 22.82 -2.51 -8.99
N VAL A 280 22.71 -3.21 -7.86
CA VAL A 280 23.70 -3.18 -6.76
C VAL A 280 25.13 -3.29 -7.28
N GLY A 281 25.45 -4.37 -8.01
CA GLY A 281 26.80 -4.63 -8.50
C GLY A 281 27.31 -3.69 -9.60
N GLY A 282 26.46 -2.82 -10.15
CA GLY A 282 26.80 -1.94 -11.28
C GLY A 282 27.01 -0.47 -10.89
N GLN A 283 26.79 -0.08 -9.64
CA GLN A 283 26.83 1.33 -9.22
C GLN A 283 27.94 1.62 -8.22
N TYR A 284 28.68 2.71 -8.44
CA TYR A 284 29.57 3.39 -7.47
C TYR A 284 30.17 2.46 -6.40
N PHE A 285 31.07 1.55 -6.81
CA PHE A 285 31.75 0.58 -5.93
C PHE A 285 30.83 -0.32 -5.10
N GLY A 286 29.64 -0.63 -5.61
CA GLY A 286 28.64 -1.47 -4.94
C GLY A 286 27.70 -0.71 -3.99
N MET A 287 27.94 0.57 -3.69
CA MET A 287 27.19 1.35 -2.67
C MET A 287 25.75 1.76 -3.08
N GLY A 288 25.13 1.02 -3.99
CA GLY A 288 23.78 1.30 -4.48
C GLY A 288 22.83 0.12 -4.23
N ARG A 289 21.53 0.40 -4.24
CA ARG A 289 20.48 -0.62 -4.21
C ARG A 289 19.86 -0.85 -5.59
N ASN A 290 19.23 -2.00 -5.77
CA ASN A 290 18.40 -2.25 -6.94
C ASN A 290 17.25 -1.23 -6.97
N ASN A 291 17.06 -0.58 -8.11
CA ASN A 291 15.95 0.32 -8.34
C ASN A 291 15.36 0.05 -9.72
N ALA A 292 14.04 0.08 -9.79
CA ALA A 292 13.30 -0.06 -11.03
C ALA A 292 12.42 1.16 -11.25
N HIS A 293 12.31 1.50 -12.52
CA HIS A 293 11.42 2.48 -13.06
C HIS A 293 10.23 1.77 -13.69
N CYS A 294 9.03 2.13 -13.27
CA CYS A 294 7.79 1.44 -13.62
C CYS A 294 6.83 2.38 -14.33
N LYS A 295 5.99 1.79 -15.17
CA LYS A 295 4.90 2.48 -15.87
C LYS A 295 3.69 1.56 -15.94
N ALA A 296 2.51 2.05 -15.56
CA ALA A 296 1.29 1.25 -15.55
C ALA A 296 0.01 2.10 -15.42
N SER A 297 -1.11 1.58 -15.93
CA SER A 297 -2.45 2.03 -15.52
C SER A 297 -2.73 1.62 -14.08
N PHE A 298 -3.42 2.47 -13.29
CA PHE A 298 -3.85 2.09 -11.95
C PHE A 298 -4.89 0.95 -11.93
N HIS A 299 -5.61 0.75 -13.02
CA HIS A 299 -6.68 -0.25 -13.14
C HIS A 299 -6.13 -1.63 -13.49
N LEU A 300 -5.19 -2.10 -12.67
CA LEU A 300 -4.52 -3.39 -12.76
C LEU A 300 -4.44 -4.01 -11.37
N ALA A 301 -4.55 -5.34 -11.28
CA ALA A 301 -4.53 -6.08 -10.01
C ALA A 301 -5.49 -5.47 -8.98
N THR A 302 -5.31 -5.76 -7.69
CA THR A 302 -6.15 -5.20 -6.63
C THR A 302 -5.94 -3.69 -6.52
N HIS A 303 -6.98 -2.90 -6.80
CA HIS A 303 -6.91 -1.45 -6.83
C HIS A 303 -8.21 -0.80 -6.33
N MET A 304 -8.11 0.42 -5.83
CA MET A 304 -9.24 1.27 -5.45
C MET A 304 -9.50 2.27 -6.56
N ASP A 305 -10.70 2.26 -7.12
CA ASP A 305 -11.20 3.37 -7.89
C ASP A 305 -11.75 4.45 -6.96
N GLY A 306 -11.27 5.68 -7.06
CA GLY A 306 -11.69 6.81 -6.23
C GLY A 306 -12.70 7.73 -6.93
N GLU A 307 -13.24 8.71 -6.21
CA GLU A 307 -14.34 9.55 -6.69
C GLU A 307 -14.03 10.19 -8.06
N ILE A 308 -12.87 10.82 -8.22
CA ILE A 308 -12.51 11.53 -9.47
C ILE A 308 -12.31 10.63 -10.68
N HIS A 309 -12.31 9.30 -10.50
CA HIS A 309 -12.24 8.37 -11.60
C HIS A 309 -13.44 8.52 -12.55
N PHE A 310 -14.64 8.76 -12.00
CA PHE A 310 -15.89 9.01 -12.73
C PHE A 310 -16.66 10.25 -12.28
N HIS A 311 -16.22 10.93 -11.22
CA HIS A 311 -16.81 12.17 -10.72
C HIS A 311 -15.75 13.27 -10.61
N ALA A 312 -15.52 14.01 -11.70
CA ALA A 312 -14.42 14.98 -11.80
C ALA A 312 -14.34 16.05 -10.68
N ALA A 313 -15.45 16.35 -10.00
CA ALA A 313 -15.49 17.29 -8.88
C ALA A 313 -15.29 16.64 -7.49
N GLY A 314 -15.04 15.32 -7.46
CA GLY A 314 -14.79 14.55 -6.25
C GLY A 314 -13.39 14.76 -5.69
N ARG A 315 -13.09 13.99 -4.65
CA ARG A 315 -11.80 13.98 -3.95
C ARG A 315 -10.85 12.98 -4.58
N THR A 316 -9.57 13.34 -4.64
CA THR A 316 -8.51 12.40 -5.00
C THR A 316 -8.30 11.38 -3.88
N ILE A 317 -7.68 10.24 -4.20
CA ILE A 317 -7.33 9.20 -3.21
C ILE A 317 -6.59 9.80 -2.01
N GLY A 318 -5.64 10.69 -2.24
CA GLY A 318 -4.83 11.27 -1.17
C GLY A 318 -5.55 12.34 -0.33
N GLN A 319 -6.60 12.97 -0.86
CA GLN A 319 -7.44 13.90 -0.10
C GLN A 319 -8.40 13.18 0.86
N MET A 320 -8.69 11.90 0.61
CA MET A 320 -9.54 11.11 1.47
C MET A 320 -8.88 10.81 2.82
N PRO A 321 -9.56 11.04 3.95
CA PRO A 321 -9.02 10.71 5.26
C PRO A 321 -8.84 9.20 5.39
N PHE A 322 -7.79 8.76 6.09
CA PHE A 322 -7.51 7.33 6.21
C PHE A 322 -8.63 6.53 6.89
N ASP A 323 -9.35 7.18 7.80
CA ASP A 323 -10.52 6.58 8.47
C ASP A 323 -11.65 6.22 7.51
N TYR A 324 -11.70 6.80 6.31
CA TYR A 324 -12.63 6.37 5.27
C TYR A 324 -12.27 4.97 4.73
N TRP A 325 -10.98 4.65 4.63
CA TRP A 325 -10.48 3.39 4.05
C TRP A 325 -10.50 2.19 5.00
N ARG A 326 -11.01 2.35 6.23
CA ARG A 326 -11.13 1.26 7.21
C ARG A 326 -12.45 1.32 7.96
N GLY A 327 -12.90 0.21 8.53
CA GLY A 327 -14.11 0.21 9.36
C GLY A 327 -14.73 -1.16 9.51
N GLN A 328 -15.89 -1.18 10.18
CA GLN A 328 -16.74 -2.35 10.20
C GLN A 328 -17.32 -2.61 8.82
N GLY A 329 -17.49 -3.89 8.50
CA GLY A 329 -18.10 -4.28 7.26
C GLY A 329 -18.41 -5.76 7.22
N VAL A 330 -18.84 -6.20 6.06
CA VAL A 330 -19.24 -7.58 5.82
C VAL A 330 -18.63 -8.11 4.54
N ILE A 331 -18.29 -9.39 4.56
CA ILE A 331 -18.04 -10.17 3.34
C ILE A 331 -19.32 -10.95 3.08
N ALA A 332 -19.86 -10.84 1.87
CA ALA A 332 -21.04 -11.55 1.40
C ALA A 332 -20.61 -12.59 0.36
N ASP A 333 -20.51 -13.85 0.76
CA ASP A 333 -20.24 -14.97 -0.15
C ASP A 333 -21.52 -15.37 -0.88
N ILE A 334 -21.64 -14.90 -2.11
CA ILE A 334 -22.72 -15.24 -3.05
C ILE A 334 -22.25 -16.20 -4.14
N SER A 335 -21.07 -16.82 -3.99
CA SER A 335 -20.47 -17.65 -5.04
C SER A 335 -21.33 -18.84 -5.47
N ALA A 336 -22.13 -19.38 -4.56
CA ALA A 336 -23.09 -20.45 -4.86
C ALA A 336 -24.37 -19.96 -5.57
N LEU A 337 -24.60 -18.65 -5.63
CA LEU A 337 -25.82 -18.03 -6.15
C LEU A 337 -25.62 -17.40 -7.54
N VAL A 338 -24.38 -17.32 -8.02
CA VAL A 338 -24.03 -16.67 -9.28
C VAL A 338 -23.33 -17.64 -10.22
N SER A 339 -23.42 -17.34 -11.51
CA SER A 339 -22.77 -18.08 -12.59
C SER A 339 -22.28 -17.10 -13.65
N ASP A 340 -21.68 -17.61 -14.72
CA ASP A 340 -21.19 -16.77 -15.82
C ASP A 340 -22.30 -15.81 -16.28
N THR A 341 -21.99 -14.51 -16.37
CA THR A 341 -22.91 -13.45 -16.82
C THR A 341 -24.22 -13.34 -16.02
N SER A 342 -24.26 -13.86 -14.78
CA SER A 342 -25.42 -13.70 -13.89
C SER A 342 -25.52 -12.28 -13.35
N VAL A 343 -26.76 -11.87 -13.08
CA VAL A 343 -27.05 -10.63 -12.35
C VAL A 343 -27.41 -10.96 -10.89
N TYR A 344 -26.67 -10.39 -9.94
CA TYR A 344 -26.95 -10.56 -8.50
C TYR A 344 -27.71 -9.35 -7.94
N THR A 345 -28.52 -9.58 -6.89
CA THR A 345 -29.41 -8.56 -6.31
C THR A 345 -29.07 -8.24 -4.87
N PRO A 346 -29.53 -7.09 -4.33
CA PRO A 346 -29.46 -6.81 -2.89
C PRO A 346 -30.04 -7.93 -2.02
N ALA A 347 -31.13 -8.56 -2.46
CA ALA A 347 -31.75 -9.67 -1.73
C ALA A 347 -30.84 -10.90 -1.63
N MET A 348 -30.00 -11.17 -2.65
CA MET A 348 -29.01 -12.25 -2.59
C MET A 348 -27.92 -11.94 -1.56
N ILE A 349 -27.43 -10.69 -1.49
CA ILE A 349 -26.48 -10.25 -0.47
C ILE A 349 -27.07 -10.42 0.94
N GLU A 350 -28.27 -9.88 1.17
CA GLU A 350 -28.95 -9.92 2.48
C GLU A 350 -29.35 -11.34 2.90
N SER A 351 -29.42 -12.29 1.95
CA SER A 351 -29.70 -13.70 2.25
C SER A 351 -28.53 -14.44 2.90
N VAL A 352 -27.29 -13.92 2.75
CA VAL A 352 -26.08 -14.56 3.26
C VAL A 352 -25.40 -13.78 4.38
N VAL A 353 -25.72 -12.49 4.55
CA VAL A 353 -25.14 -11.66 5.61
C VAL A 353 -26.04 -10.48 5.98
N ASP A 354 -25.99 -10.03 7.24
CA ASP A 354 -26.68 -8.81 7.72
C ASP A 354 -25.87 -7.55 7.40
N VAL A 355 -26.31 -6.81 6.37
CA VAL A 355 -25.66 -5.56 5.94
C VAL A 355 -26.22 -4.38 6.73
N GLN A 356 -25.37 -3.74 7.52
CA GLN A 356 -25.74 -2.61 8.36
C GLN A 356 -25.44 -1.28 7.68
N LYS A 357 -26.11 -0.24 8.17
CA LYS A 357 -25.92 1.11 7.66
C LYS A 357 -24.47 1.57 7.90
N GLY A 358 -23.80 2.08 6.88
CA GLY A 358 -22.41 2.54 7.01
C GLY A 358 -21.35 1.45 6.88
N ASP A 359 -21.75 0.20 6.62
CA ASP A 359 -20.80 -0.90 6.44
C ASP A 359 -19.94 -0.73 5.18
N ILE A 360 -18.73 -1.25 5.24
CA ILE A 360 -17.97 -1.67 4.07
C ILE A 360 -18.56 -3.01 3.58
N LEU A 361 -18.81 -3.17 2.28
CA LEU A 361 -19.36 -4.41 1.74
C LEU A 361 -18.40 -5.03 0.71
N ILE A 362 -17.96 -6.25 0.97
CA ILE A 362 -17.19 -7.05 0.02
C ILE A 362 -18.10 -8.14 -0.57
N VAL A 363 -18.28 -8.11 -1.88
CA VAL A 363 -19.04 -9.11 -2.63
C VAL A 363 -18.07 -10.19 -3.10
N LYS A 364 -18.19 -11.39 -2.53
CA LYS A 364 -17.42 -12.57 -2.95
C LYS A 364 -18.29 -13.40 -3.90
N THR A 365 -17.95 -13.36 -5.17
CA THR A 365 -18.67 -14.07 -6.25
C THR A 365 -18.04 -15.42 -6.60
N GLY A 366 -16.84 -15.70 -6.10
CA GLY A 366 -16.06 -16.88 -6.46
C GLY A 366 -15.20 -16.66 -7.72
N TRP A 367 -15.20 -15.47 -8.31
CA TRP A 367 -14.44 -15.18 -9.53
C TRP A 367 -12.94 -15.12 -9.32
N TYR A 368 -12.46 -14.93 -8.08
CA TYR A 368 -11.03 -15.04 -7.78
C TYR A 368 -10.41 -16.37 -8.27
N ASN A 369 -11.20 -17.44 -8.41
CA ASN A 369 -10.75 -18.73 -8.94
C ASN A 369 -10.30 -18.67 -10.41
N TYR A 370 -10.71 -17.66 -11.17
CA TYR A 370 -10.35 -17.52 -12.60
C TYR A 370 -9.32 -16.42 -12.85
N GLY A 371 -8.87 -15.73 -11.80
CA GLY A 371 -7.85 -14.69 -11.88
C GLY A 371 -6.48 -15.22 -12.36
N TRP A 372 -5.63 -14.32 -12.85
CA TRP A 372 -4.40 -14.66 -13.59
C TRP A 372 -3.38 -15.53 -12.83
N ASN A 373 -3.37 -15.46 -11.49
CA ASN A 373 -2.48 -16.24 -10.63
C ASN A 373 -3.17 -17.45 -9.98
N SER A 374 -4.38 -17.80 -10.43
CA SER A 374 -5.12 -18.96 -9.96
C SER A 374 -4.76 -20.22 -10.75
N PRO A 375 -4.77 -21.42 -10.14
CA PRO A 375 -4.63 -22.69 -10.86
C PRO A 375 -5.66 -22.88 -11.99
N ASP A 376 -6.87 -22.35 -11.81
CA ASP A 376 -7.97 -22.42 -12.76
C ASP A 376 -8.12 -21.13 -13.59
N SER A 377 -7.02 -20.37 -13.75
CA SER A 377 -7.00 -19.11 -14.50
C SER A 377 -7.67 -19.23 -15.88
N ASP A 378 -8.65 -18.37 -16.12
CA ASP A 378 -9.34 -18.23 -17.39
C ASP A 378 -9.61 -16.74 -17.59
N GLU A 379 -8.69 -16.05 -18.27
CA GLU A 379 -8.75 -14.60 -18.45
C GLU A 379 -10.05 -14.16 -19.15
N PHE A 380 -10.54 -14.93 -20.14
CA PHE A 380 -11.76 -14.56 -20.83
C PHE A 380 -12.98 -14.66 -19.90
N ARG A 381 -13.05 -15.73 -19.10
CA ARG A 381 -14.12 -15.89 -18.11
C ARG A 381 -14.03 -14.85 -17.00
N TYR A 382 -12.83 -14.58 -16.51
CA TYR A 382 -12.58 -13.62 -15.44
C TYR A 382 -12.93 -12.19 -15.88
N MET A 383 -12.56 -11.82 -17.11
CA MET A 383 -12.76 -10.48 -17.65
C MET A 383 -14.18 -10.28 -18.19
N ILE A 384 -14.69 -11.21 -19.00
CA ILE A 384 -15.88 -10.93 -19.83
C ILE A 384 -17.14 -11.58 -19.26
N ARG A 385 -17.00 -12.68 -18.52
CA ARG A 385 -18.14 -13.50 -18.09
C ARG A 385 -18.43 -13.39 -16.59
N HIS A 386 -17.82 -12.45 -15.89
CA HIS A 386 -18.10 -12.27 -14.46
C HIS A 386 -19.51 -11.74 -14.20
N PRO A 387 -20.12 -12.09 -13.05
CA PRO A 387 -21.43 -11.58 -12.68
C PRO A 387 -21.33 -10.10 -12.28
N GLY A 388 -22.48 -9.45 -12.20
CA GLY A 388 -22.59 -8.05 -11.82
C GLY A 388 -23.94 -7.71 -11.19
N PRO A 389 -24.10 -6.51 -10.63
CA PRO A 389 -25.26 -6.14 -9.84
C PRO A 389 -26.50 -5.84 -10.70
N SER A 390 -27.67 -5.96 -10.08
CA SER A 390 -28.96 -5.55 -10.64
C SER A 390 -29.17 -4.04 -10.61
N PRO A 391 -30.11 -3.49 -11.40
CA PRO A 391 -30.30 -2.03 -11.51
C PRO A 391 -30.74 -1.33 -10.21
N ASP A 392 -31.29 -2.06 -9.23
CA ASP A 392 -31.68 -1.54 -7.92
C ASP A 392 -30.53 -1.54 -6.89
N PHE A 393 -29.36 -2.10 -7.25
CA PHE A 393 -28.25 -2.29 -6.33
C PHE A 393 -27.59 -0.96 -5.91
N ALA A 394 -27.40 -0.02 -6.85
CA ALA A 394 -26.82 1.28 -6.54
C ALA A 394 -27.72 2.08 -5.58
N ASP A 395 -29.03 2.12 -5.84
CA ASP A 395 -30.02 2.77 -4.98
C ASP A 395 -30.06 2.12 -3.59
N TRP A 396 -29.94 0.78 -3.51
CA TRP A 396 -29.83 0.07 -2.23
C TRP A 396 -28.54 0.42 -1.48
N CYS A 397 -27.39 0.49 -2.15
CA CYS A 397 -26.12 0.91 -1.53
C CYS A 397 -26.23 2.32 -0.94
N ILE A 398 -26.85 3.25 -1.68
CA ILE A 398 -27.11 4.61 -1.22
C ILE A 398 -28.04 4.60 -0.01
N GLY A 399 -29.13 3.83 -0.06
CA GLY A 399 -30.10 3.73 1.04
C GLY A 399 -29.51 3.11 2.31
N LYS A 400 -28.57 2.17 2.17
CA LYS A 400 -27.78 1.59 3.27
C LYS A 400 -26.62 2.47 3.70
N GLU A 401 -26.34 3.58 3.00
CA GLU A 401 -25.16 4.42 3.22
C GLU A 401 -23.88 3.58 3.26
N ILE A 402 -23.76 2.61 2.34
CA ILE A 402 -22.56 1.78 2.22
C ILE A 402 -21.35 2.68 2.10
N LYS A 403 -20.32 2.39 2.89
CA LYS A 403 -19.15 3.26 2.97
C LYS A 403 -18.33 3.22 1.69
N TRP A 404 -18.04 2.01 1.23
CA TRP A 404 -17.42 1.68 -0.06
C TRP A 404 -17.55 0.17 -0.28
N LEU A 405 -17.35 -0.28 -1.52
CA LEU A 405 -17.55 -1.66 -1.94
C LEU A 405 -16.23 -2.36 -2.27
N GLY A 406 -16.21 -3.69 -2.26
CA GLY A 406 -15.12 -4.50 -2.81
C GLY A 406 -15.66 -5.70 -3.57
N ILE A 407 -14.96 -6.15 -4.61
CA ILE A 407 -15.35 -7.34 -5.39
C ILE A 407 -14.15 -8.17 -5.84
N ASP A 408 -14.35 -9.47 -5.95
CA ASP A 408 -13.37 -10.45 -6.46
C ASP A 408 -13.40 -10.64 -7.99
N CYS A 409 -14.10 -9.75 -8.69
CA CYS A 409 -14.14 -9.64 -10.15
C CYS A 409 -13.18 -8.54 -10.61
N VAL A 410 -12.88 -8.51 -11.91
CA VAL A 410 -12.06 -7.43 -12.47
C VAL A 410 -12.73 -6.06 -12.41
N ALA A 411 -14.07 -6.01 -12.40
CA ALA A 411 -14.84 -4.79 -12.25
C ALA A 411 -16.06 -5.02 -11.32
N MET A 412 -16.54 -3.96 -10.67
CA MET A 412 -17.80 -3.96 -9.92
C MET A 412 -19.03 -4.00 -10.83
N GLU A 413 -18.88 -3.52 -12.07
CA GLU A 413 -19.90 -3.55 -13.11
C GLU A 413 -20.26 -4.96 -13.58
N HIS A 414 -21.47 -5.13 -14.12
CA HIS A 414 -21.67 -6.26 -15.03
C HIS A 414 -20.97 -5.96 -16.37
N PRO A 415 -20.13 -6.84 -16.95
CA PRO A 415 -19.40 -6.55 -18.20
C PRO A 415 -20.31 -6.07 -19.34
N MET A 416 -21.49 -6.67 -19.45
CA MET A 416 -22.49 -6.34 -20.47
C MET A 416 -23.17 -4.97 -20.28
N ASN A 417 -22.90 -4.27 -19.19
CA ASN A 417 -23.31 -2.91 -18.92
C ASN A 417 -22.25 -1.87 -19.32
N THR A 418 -21.20 -2.33 -20.01
CA THR A 418 -20.06 -1.52 -20.48
C THR A 418 -19.86 -1.70 -21.99
N ILE A 419 -18.77 -1.13 -22.53
CA ILE A 419 -18.36 -1.33 -23.93
C ILE A 419 -18.14 -2.82 -24.30
N GLN A 420 -17.92 -3.70 -23.32
CA GLN A 420 -17.65 -5.11 -23.57
C GLN A 420 -18.80 -5.82 -24.29
N ARG A 421 -20.05 -5.35 -24.15
CA ARG A 421 -21.19 -5.93 -24.89
C ARG A 421 -21.04 -5.79 -26.41
N ASP A 422 -20.44 -4.69 -26.87
CA ASP A 422 -20.20 -4.43 -28.29
C ASP A 422 -19.03 -5.28 -28.81
N TRP A 423 -18.02 -5.51 -27.96
CA TRP A 423 -16.83 -6.30 -28.30
C TRP A 423 -17.08 -7.81 -28.23
N HIS A 424 -18.01 -8.24 -27.37
CA HIS A 424 -18.35 -9.64 -27.11
C HIS A 424 -19.85 -9.92 -27.31
N PRO A 425 -20.39 -9.72 -28.53
CA PRO A 425 -21.82 -9.78 -28.79
C PRO A 425 -22.45 -11.15 -28.53
N LYS A 426 -21.68 -12.25 -28.65
CA LYS A 426 -22.15 -13.60 -28.30
C LYS A 426 -22.36 -13.76 -26.80
N THR A 427 -21.42 -13.27 -26.00
CA THR A 427 -21.55 -13.28 -24.53
C THR A 427 -22.70 -12.36 -24.09
N PHE A 428 -22.92 -11.26 -24.82
CA PHE A 428 -24.07 -10.39 -24.58
C PHE A 428 -25.40 -11.11 -24.83
N GLU A 429 -25.52 -11.86 -25.93
CA GLU A 429 -26.71 -12.66 -26.22
C GLU A 429 -26.99 -13.70 -25.12
N GLU A 430 -25.95 -14.38 -24.62
CA GLU A 430 -26.06 -15.32 -23.48
C GLU A 430 -26.56 -14.62 -22.21
N ALA A 431 -25.97 -13.46 -21.88
CA ALA A 431 -26.36 -12.68 -20.71
C ALA A 431 -27.80 -12.16 -20.82
N ASN A 432 -28.20 -11.71 -22.01
CA ASN A 432 -29.55 -11.23 -22.30
C ASN A 432 -30.59 -12.35 -22.12
N GLN A 433 -30.31 -13.56 -22.59
CA GLN A 433 -31.20 -14.71 -22.37
C GLN A 433 -31.40 -15.00 -20.88
N LYS A 434 -30.30 -15.02 -20.10
CA LYS A 434 -30.38 -15.18 -18.64
C LYS A 434 -31.17 -14.06 -17.97
N LEU A 435 -31.00 -12.82 -18.43
CA LEU A 435 -31.73 -11.68 -17.90
C LEU A 435 -33.23 -11.78 -18.16
N ILE A 436 -33.63 -12.17 -19.37
CA ILE A 436 -35.03 -12.41 -19.73
C ILE A 436 -35.62 -13.52 -18.84
N GLU A 437 -34.89 -14.61 -18.63
CA GLU A 437 -35.32 -15.70 -17.75
C GLU A 437 -35.49 -15.24 -16.29
N GLN A 438 -34.58 -14.40 -15.79
CA GLN A 438 -34.55 -13.97 -14.40
C GLN A 438 -35.51 -12.81 -14.09
N PHE A 439 -35.65 -11.85 -15.00
CA PHE A 439 -36.39 -10.59 -14.78
C PHE A 439 -37.57 -10.37 -15.72
N GLY A 440 -37.72 -11.19 -16.77
CA GLY A 440 -38.85 -11.13 -17.69
C GLY A 440 -38.78 -10.03 -18.75
N GLY A 441 -37.64 -9.35 -18.89
CA GLY A 441 -37.39 -8.31 -19.89
C GLY A 441 -35.98 -8.41 -20.45
N ASP A 442 -35.77 -7.85 -21.64
CA ASP A 442 -34.44 -7.85 -22.27
C ASP A 442 -33.48 -6.83 -21.62
N TRP A 443 -32.22 -6.86 -22.03
CA TRP A 443 -31.16 -6.07 -21.43
C TRP A 443 -31.41 -4.56 -21.51
N ASP A 444 -31.88 -4.05 -22.64
CA ASP A 444 -32.09 -2.61 -22.79
C ASP A 444 -33.42 -2.16 -22.14
N GLU A 445 -34.36 -3.08 -21.90
CA GLU A 445 -35.56 -2.85 -21.07
C GLU A 445 -35.23 -2.77 -19.56
N ILE A 446 -34.37 -3.65 -19.06
CA ILE A 446 -34.00 -3.74 -17.63
C ILE A 446 -32.87 -2.77 -17.28
N PHE A 447 -31.87 -2.64 -18.16
CA PHE A 447 -30.73 -1.72 -18.08
C PHE A 447 -30.75 -0.68 -19.21
N PRO A 448 -31.74 0.25 -19.26
CA PRO A 448 -31.69 1.37 -20.19
C PRO A 448 -30.35 2.12 -20.10
N LEU A 449 -29.65 2.21 -21.23
CA LEU A 449 -28.27 2.71 -21.30
C LEU A 449 -28.10 4.12 -20.69
N ASP A 450 -29.10 4.99 -20.89
CA ASP A 450 -29.09 6.38 -20.37
C ASP A 450 -29.13 6.46 -18.85
N LYS A 451 -29.51 5.38 -18.16
CA LYS A 451 -29.60 5.33 -16.70
C LYS A 451 -28.52 4.48 -16.07
N TYR A 452 -28.19 3.34 -16.68
CA TYR A 452 -27.39 2.32 -16.03
C TYR A 452 -26.05 2.04 -16.70
N TYR A 453 -25.67 2.68 -17.81
CA TYR A 453 -24.31 2.49 -18.33
C TYR A 453 -23.26 2.82 -17.26
N GLN A 454 -22.37 1.88 -16.93
CA GLN A 454 -21.40 2.04 -15.83
C GLN A 454 -22.03 2.57 -14.51
N ASP A 455 -23.17 1.99 -14.12
CA ASP A 455 -23.99 2.33 -12.96
C ASP A 455 -23.20 2.47 -11.64
N MET A 456 -22.37 1.47 -11.34
CA MET A 456 -21.57 1.37 -10.11
C MET A 456 -20.52 2.46 -10.00
N HIS A 457 -20.08 3.02 -11.12
CA HIS A 457 -19.21 4.19 -11.13
C HIS A 457 -20.02 5.50 -11.15
N LEU A 458 -20.89 5.68 -12.15
CA LEU A 458 -21.55 6.96 -12.43
C LEU A 458 -22.62 7.35 -11.40
N ASN A 459 -23.33 6.38 -10.81
CA ASN A 459 -24.39 6.66 -9.85
C ASN A 459 -23.90 6.63 -8.38
N LEU A 460 -22.78 5.97 -8.08
CA LEU A 460 -22.24 5.86 -6.72
C LEU A 460 -21.09 6.82 -6.40
N PHE A 461 -20.18 7.09 -7.33
CA PHE A 461 -18.99 7.91 -7.03
C PHE A 461 -19.33 9.35 -6.67
N PRO A 462 -20.33 10.01 -7.32
CA PRO A 462 -20.82 11.32 -6.87
C PRO A 462 -21.45 11.33 -5.46
N LYS A 463 -21.73 10.15 -4.90
CA LYS A 463 -22.23 9.97 -3.52
C LYS A 463 -21.11 9.60 -2.54
N GLY A 464 -19.87 9.49 -3.02
CA GLY A 464 -18.74 9.05 -2.22
C GLY A 464 -18.84 7.58 -1.81
N ILE A 465 -19.47 6.73 -2.64
CA ILE A 465 -19.45 5.27 -2.48
C ILE A 465 -18.54 4.75 -3.60
N VAL A 466 -17.30 4.46 -3.26
CA VAL A 466 -16.27 4.03 -4.21
C VAL A 466 -15.97 2.53 -4.05
N HIS A 467 -15.04 1.96 -4.83
CA HIS A 467 -14.83 0.51 -4.74
C HIS A 467 -13.43 -0.03 -5.05
N VAL A 468 -13.12 -1.16 -4.40
CA VAL A 468 -11.95 -2.00 -4.67
C VAL A 468 -12.32 -3.12 -5.63
N GLU A 469 -11.52 -3.31 -6.67
CA GLU A 469 -11.72 -4.36 -7.66
C GLU A 469 -10.55 -5.34 -7.64
N ASN A 470 -10.71 -6.51 -8.27
CA ASN A 470 -9.72 -7.58 -8.34
C ASN A 470 -9.22 -8.05 -6.97
N ILE A 471 -10.11 -8.21 -6.00
CA ILE A 471 -9.79 -8.83 -4.72
C ILE A 471 -9.51 -10.33 -4.94
N GLY A 472 -8.50 -10.88 -4.27
CA GLY A 472 -8.11 -12.29 -4.43
C GLY A 472 -7.39 -12.84 -3.22
N GLY A 473 -6.63 -13.93 -3.35
CA GLY A 473 -5.87 -14.49 -2.21
C GLY A 473 -6.78 -15.06 -1.12
N ALA A 474 -6.63 -14.58 0.12
CA ALA A 474 -7.32 -15.13 1.29
C ALA A 474 -8.85 -14.92 1.29
N ILE A 475 -9.41 -14.16 0.33
CA ILE A 475 -10.87 -14.12 0.12
C ILE A 475 -11.44 -15.52 -0.18
N ALA A 476 -10.64 -16.43 -0.71
CA ALA A 476 -11.03 -17.81 -0.95
C ALA A 476 -11.54 -18.51 0.31
N GLU A 477 -10.88 -18.23 1.44
CA GLU A 477 -11.16 -18.82 2.75
C GLU A 477 -12.15 -17.97 3.58
N ALA A 478 -12.45 -16.74 3.12
CA ALA A 478 -13.37 -15.86 3.80
C ALA A 478 -14.82 -16.37 3.68
N GLU A 479 -15.46 -16.58 4.82
CA GLU A 479 -16.88 -16.92 4.91
C GLU A 479 -17.73 -15.66 4.96
N SER A 480 -19.02 -15.78 4.60
CA SER A 480 -20.00 -14.72 4.88
C SER A 480 -19.99 -14.34 6.36
N GLY A 481 -19.93 -13.04 6.66
CA GLY A 481 -19.91 -12.59 8.03
C GLY A 481 -19.40 -11.17 8.21
N ARG A 482 -19.29 -10.76 9.48
CA ARG A 482 -18.82 -9.45 9.89
C ARG A 482 -17.31 -9.47 10.13
N TYR A 483 -16.66 -8.44 9.63
CA TYR A 483 -15.21 -8.25 9.71
C TYR A 483 -14.93 -6.79 10.08
N PHE A 484 -13.72 -6.55 10.59
CA PHE A 484 -13.11 -5.24 10.41
C PHE A 484 -12.32 -5.26 9.10
N ILE A 485 -12.44 -4.25 8.27
CA ILE A 485 -11.87 -4.21 6.93
C ILE A 485 -10.99 -2.97 6.80
N ALA A 486 -9.82 -3.10 6.17
CA ALA A 486 -8.94 -1.98 5.87
C ALA A 486 -8.32 -2.09 4.47
N ALA A 487 -8.40 -1.00 3.71
CA ALA A 487 -7.68 -0.78 2.47
C ALA A 487 -6.47 0.14 2.73
N PHE A 488 -5.27 -0.42 2.65
CA PHE A 488 -4.01 0.31 2.77
C PHE A 488 -3.64 0.97 1.45
N VAL A 489 -4.48 1.90 0.99
CA VAL A 489 -4.29 2.67 -0.24
C VAL A 489 -3.27 3.80 -0.04
N GLN A 490 -2.44 4.05 -1.06
CA GLN A 490 -1.36 5.04 -0.99
C GLN A 490 -1.91 6.48 -1.00
N LYS A 491 -1.25 7.41 -0.29
CA LYS A 491 -1.69 8.82 -0.17
C LYS A 491 -1.32 9.67 -1.39
N GLY A 492 -1.62 9.21 -2.60
CA GLY A 492 -1.28 9.95 -3.80
C GLY A 492 -2.21 11.17 -4.01
N MET A 493 -1.62 12.36 -4.12
CA MET A 493 -2.38 13.62 -4.05
C MET A 493 -3.28 13.89 -5.23
N GLU A 494 -2.92 13.42 -6.42
CA GLU A 494 -3.68 13.65 -7.65
C GLU A 494 -4.29 12.36 -8.21
N LEU A 495 -4.21 11.27 -7.44
CA LEU A 495 -4.59 9.95 -7.94
C LEU A 495 -6.10 9.79 -7.95
N ALA A 496 -6.62 9.35 -9.11
CA ALA A 496 -8.00 8.97 -9.31
C ALA A 496 -8.28 7.53 -8.88
N SER A 497 -7.28 6.67 -9.00
CA SER A 497 -7.31 5.26 -8.62
C SER A 497 -5.92 4.89 -8.09
N CYS A 498 -5.80 3.84 -7.27
CA CYS A 498 -4.51 3.41 -6.75
C CYS A 498 -4.50 1.95 -6.27
N TRP A 499 -3.38 1.25 -6.52
CA TRP A 499 -3.12 -0.05 -5.92
C TRP A 499 -3.00 0.04 -4.40
N LEU A 500 -3.34 -1.04 -3.72
CA LEU A 500 -3.41 -1.09 -2.26
C LEU A 500 -3.14 -2.49 -1.73
N ARG A 501 -2.95 -2.60 -0.42
CA ARG A 501 -3.07 -3.88 0.31
C ARG A 501 -4.45 -3.94 0.97
N MET A 502 -5.24 -4.96 0.68
CA MET A 502 -6.59 -5.17 1.19
C MET A 502 -6.57 -6.23 2.28
N VAL A 503 -7.04 -5.91 3.48
CA VAL A 503 -7.00 -6.83 4.62
C VAL A 503 -8.34 -6.86 5.35
N ALA A 504 -8.82 -8.06 5.66
CA ALA A 504 -9.92 -8.28 6.59
C ALA A 504 -9.41 -8.90 7.89
N PHE A 505 -10.01 -8.51 9.01
CA PHE A 505 -9.64 -8.92 10.37
C PHE A 505 -10.85 -9.62 11.00
N LYS A 506 -10.66 -10.85 11.48
CA LYS A 506 -11.70 -11.69 12.11
C LYS A 506 -11.33 -12.04 13.55
#